data_AF-D8L2C2-F1
#
_entry.id   AF-D8L2C2-F1
#
_cell.length_a   1.000
_cell.length_b   1.000
_cell.length_c   1.000
_cell.angle_alpha   90.00
_cell.angle_beta   90.00
_cell.angle_gamma   90.00
#
_symmetry.space_group_name_H-M   'P 1'
#
loop_
_entity.id
_entity.type
_entity.pdbx_description
1 polymer ?
#
loop_
_entity_poly.entity_id
_entity_poly.type
_entity_poly.pdbx_seq_one_letter_code
_entity_poly.pdbx_strand_id
1 'polypeptide(L)'
;MSTTMTAPAGAGQAVGMEDVPDPQVPVKAQRRTYTARYKAKVLAEYEACDREGKGALLRREGLYTSLISSWRDQRDRGALEALGRSSGAAPATAAEKEAARLRRENERLTGELDTARKVIEIQGKLSALLDQFSTDSAKKTDER
;
A
#
# COMPACT_ATOMS: atom_id res chain seq x y z
N MET A 1 29.27 57.38 -59.95
CA MET A 1 28.05 57.70 -59.19
C MET A 1 28.10 56.91 -57.90
N SER A 2 28.31 57.59 -56.79
CA SER A 2 28.52 56.99 -55.47
C SER A 2 27.18 56.91 -54.75
N THR A 3 26.74 55.70 -54.40
CA THR A 3 25.54 55.50 -53.59
C THR A 3 25.95 54.90 -52.25
N THR A 4 25.97 55.76 -51.25
CA THR A 4 26.02 55.41 -49.83
C THR A 4 24.67 54.80 -49.46
N MET A 5 24.62 53.52 -49.09
CA MET A 5 23.45 52.93 -48.44
C MET A 5 23.73 52.79 -46.94
N THR A 6 23.08 53.66 -46.19
CA THR A 6 22.89 53.68 -44.74
C THR A 6 22.32 52.35 -44.23
N ALA A 7 22.99 51.75 -43.25
CA ALA A 7 22.47 50.61 -42.50
C ALA A 7 21.38 51.07 -41.50
N PRO A 8 20.22 50.38 -41.40
CA PRO A 8 19.32 50.58 -40.28
C PRO A 8 19.85 49.81 -39.05
N ALA A 9 20.04 50.55 -37.97
CA ALA A 9 20.39 50.02 -36.67
C ALA A 9 19.30 49.07 -36.16
N GLY A 10 19.75 47.91 -35.67
CA GLY A 10 18.88 46.95 -34.99
C GLY A 10 18.31 47.55 -33.71
N ALA A 11 16.99 47.61 -33.65
CA ALA A 11 16.24 47.69 -32.41
C ALA A 11 15.42 46.42 -32.31
N GLY A 12 16.07 45.31 -31.93
CA GLY A 12 15.33 44.17 -31.40
C GLY A 12 14.64 44.65 -30.13
N GLN A 13 13.32 44.81 -30.17
CA GLN A 13 12.51 44.99 -28.96
C GLN A 13 12.72 43.74 -28.10
N ALA A 14 13.62 43.85 -27.13
CA ALA A 14 13.63 42.96 -25.99
C ALA A 14 12.36 43.29 -25.20
N VAL A 15 11.28 42.58 -25.50
CA VAL A 15 10.11 42.52 -24.62
C VAL A 15 10.65 42.08 -23.26
N GLY A 16 10.54 42.94 -22.25
CA GLY A 16 10.93 42.60 -20.89
C GLY A 16 10.17 41.34 -20.46
N MET A 17 10.85 40.44 -19.75
CA MET A 17 10.27 39.19 -19.23
C MET A 17 8.99 39.44 -18.37
N GLU A 18 8.74 40.68 -17.98
CA GLU A 18 7.64 41.11 -17.12
C GLU A 18 6.32 41.40 -17.88
N ASP A 19 6.35 41.51 -19.21
CA ASP A 19 5.17 41.78 -20.05
C ASP A 19 4.58 40.53 -20.72
N VAL A 20 5.04 39.32 -20.36
CA VAL A 20 4.42 38.08 -20.84
C VAL A 20 3.15 37.82 -20.01
N PRO A 21 1.94 37.89 -20.62
CA PRO A 21 0.71 37.62 -19.90
C PRO A 21 0.73 36.20 -19.33
N ASP A 22 0.24 36.03 -18.10
CA ASP A 22 0.19 34.74 -17.41
C ASP A 22 -0.45 33.67 -18.33
N PRO A 23 0.26 32.56 -18.64
CA PRO A 23 -0.25 31.56 -19.55
C PRO A 23 -1.57 30.98 -19.04
N GLN A 24 -2.65 31.25 -19.78
CA GLN A 24 -4.01 30.74 -19.51
C GLN A 24 -4.12 29.21 -19.68
N VAL A 25 -3.05 28.55 -20.13
CA VAL A 25 -2.98 27.09 -20.25
C VAL A 25 -2.36 26.52 -18.98
N PRO A 26 -3.07 25.62 -18.26
CA PRO A 26 -2.51 25.00 -17.08
C PRO A 26 -1.20 24.26 -17.40
N VAL A 27 -0.22 24.38 -16.51
CA VAL A 27 1.14 23.83 -16.63
C VAL A 27 1.15 22.31 -16.90
N LYS A 28 0.05 21.60 -16.56
CA LYS A 28 -0.09 20.17 -16.78
C LYS A 28 -1.42 19.82 -17.43
N ALA A 29 -1.34 19.11 -18.56
CA ALA A 29 -2.52 18.53 -19.20
C ALA A 29 -3.17 17.47 -18.29
N GLN A 30 -4.42 17.70 -17.89
CA GLN A 30 -5.20 16.75 -17.11
C GLN A 30 -5.80 15.70 -18.06
N ARG A 31 -5.33 14.45 -17.97
CA ARG A 31 -5.86 13.35 -18.78
C ARG A 31 -7.19 12.86 -18.20
N ARG A 32 -8.17 12.62 -19.06
CA ARG A 32 -9.45 12.00 -18.68
C ARG A 32 -9.21 10.60 -18.13
N THR A 33 -9.77 10.31 -16.95
CA THR A 33 -9.76 8.98 -16.32
C THR A 33 -11.14 8.33 -16.43
N TYR A 34 -11.16 7.01 -16.65
CA TYR A 34 -12.39 6.24 -16.83
C TYR A 34 -12.52 5.22 -15.71
N THR A 35 -13.61 5.30 -14.95
CA THR A 35 -13.90 4.34 -13.88
C THR A 35 -14.24 2.97 -14.48
N ALA A 36 -13.96 1.89 -13.73
CA ALA A 36 -14.28 0.52 -14.18
C ALA A 36 -15.78 0.35 -14.50
N ARG A 37 -16.65 0.93 -13.67
CA ARG A 37 -18.11 0.93 -13.89
C ARG A 37 -18.48 1.63 -15.21
N TYR A 38 -17.86 2.76 -15.51
CA TYR A 38 -18.10 3.48 -16.76
C TYR A 38 -17.68 2.65 -17.97
N LYS A 39 -16.46 2.07 -17.94
CA LYS A 39 -15.96 1.20 -19.00
C LYS A 39 -16.90 0.01 -19.25
N ALA A 40 -17.35 -0.66 -18.19
CA ALA A 40 -18.28 -1.79 -18.28
C ALA A 40 -19.62 -1.41 -18.91
N LYS A 41 -20.20 -0.26 -18.51
CA LYS A 41 -21.46 0.25 -19.08
C LYS A 41 -21.32 0.52 -20.58
N VAL A 42 -20.26 1.22 -20.98
CA VAL A 42 -20.03 1.56 -22.40
C VAL A 42 -19.76 0.31 -23.23
N LEU A 43 -19.00 -0.66 -22.71
CA LEU A 43 -18.78 -1.93 -23.41
C LEU A 43 -20.08 -2.71 -23.63
N ALA A 44 -20.95 -2.77 -22.62
CA ALA A 44 -22.25 -3.44 -22.75
C ALA A 44 -23.15 -2.77 -23.79
N GLU A 45 -23.23 -1.44 -23.79
CA GLU A 45 -23.99 -0.68 -24.80
C GLU A 45 -23.38 -0.86 -26.20
N TYR A 46 -22.05 -0.81 -26.31
CA TYR A 46 -21.33 -1.00 -27.56
C TYR A 46 -21.54 -2.41 -28.15
N GLU A 47 -21.64 -3.44 -27.31
CA GLU A 47 -21.91 -4.81 -27.74
C GLU A 47 -23.37 -5.02 -28.16
N ALA A 48 -24.32 -4.28 -27.57
CA ALA A 48 -25.74 -4.32 -27.93
C ALA A 48 -26.07 -3.52 -29.21
N CYS A 49 -25.26 -2.52 -29.56
CA CYS A 49 -25.48 -1.70 -30.76
C CYS A 49 -25.12 -2.41 -32.07
N ASP A 50 -25.85 -2.04 -33.12
CA ASP A 50 -25.53 -2.33 -34.52
C ASP A 50 -24.35 -1.47 -35.03
N ARG A 51 -23.99 -1.62 -36.31
CA ARG A 51 -22.81 -0.92 -36.88
C ARG A 51 -22.96 0.61 -36.81
N GLU A 52 -24.15 1.13 -37.08
CA GLU A 52 -24.41 2.57 -37.06
C GLU A 52 -24.51 3.11 -35.62
N GLY A 53 -25.19 2.37 -34.73
CA GLY A 53 -25.29 2.68 -33.31
C GLY A 53 -23.94 2.69 -32.60
N LYS A 54 -23.01 1.80 -32.97
CA LYS A 54 -21.62 1.82 -32.47
C LYS A 54 -20.93 3.14 -32.78
N GLY A 55 -21.08 3.64 -34.01
CA GLY A 55 -20.51 4.93 -34.41
C GLY A 55 -21.15 6.11 -33.66
N ALA A 56 -22.47 6.07 -33.45
CA ALA A 56 -23.20 7.09 -32.70
C ALA A 56 -22.79 7.14 -31.23
N LEU A 57 -22.67 5.98 -30.59
CA LEU A 57 -22.21 5.83 -29.21
C LEU A 57 -20.81 6.42 -29.01
N LEU A 58 -19.86 6.09 -29.89
CA LEU A 58 -18.49 6.58 -29.81
C LEU A 58 -18.41 8.11 -29.91
N ARG A 59 -19.21 8.71 -30.81
CA ARG A 59 -19.30 10.17 -30.94
C ARG A 59 -19.91 10.83 -29.71
N ARG A 60 -20.99 10.25 -29.15
CA ARG A 60 -21.65 10.76 -27.94
C ARG A 60 -20.73 10.74 -26.71
N GLU A 61 -19.95 9.68 -26.55
CA GLU A 61 -19.07 9.49 -25.40
C GLU A 61 -17.67 10.12 -25.59
N GLY A 62 -17.35 10.58 -26.80
CA GLY A 62 -16.02 11.10 -27.18
C GLY A 62 -14.94 10.02 -27.12
N LEU A 63 -15.25 8.80 -27.57
CA LEU A 63 -14.40 7.63 -27.49
C LEU A 63 -13.93 7.18 -28.86
N TYR A 64 -12.73 6.60 -28.90
CA TYR A 64 -12.17 5.96 -30.08
C TYR A 64 -12.32 4.45 -30.00
N THR A 65 -12.38 3.79 -31.16
CA THR A 65 -12.43 2.33 -31.27
C THR A 65 -11.27 1.63 -30.58
N SER A 66 -10.08 2.25 -30.57
CA SER A 66 -8.89 1.74 -29.86
C SER A 66 -9.10 1.60 -28.34
N LEU A 67 -9.85 2.52 -27.72
CA LEU A 67 -10.18 2.44 -26.30
C LEU A 67 -11.12 1.27 -26.03
N ILE A 68 -12.09 1.04 -26.91
CA ILE A 68 -13.02 -0.08 -26.79
C ILE A 68 -12.27 -1.42 -26.87
N SER A 69 -11.38 -1.58 -27.84
CA SER A 69 -10.55 -2.78 -27.95
C SER A 69 -9.70 -2.99 -26.70
N SER A 70 -9.01 -1.94 -26.23
CA SER A 70 -8.19 -2.03 -25.01
C SER A 70 -9.02 -2.39 -23.76
N TRP A 71 -10.25 -1.88 -23.64
CA TRP A 71 -11.11 -2.20 -22.50
C TRP A 71 -11.66 -3.63 -22.55
N ARG A 72 -11.87 -4.20 -23.74
CA ARG A 72 -12.18 -5.63 -23.89
C ARG A 72 -11.04 -6.51 -23.42
N ASP A 73 -9.81 -6.22 -23.87
CA ASP A 73 -8.63 -6.95 -23.42
C ASP A 73 -8.44 -6.86 -21.89
N GLN A 74 -8.71 -5.68 -21.31
CA GLN A 74 -8.69 -5.47 -19.86
C GLN A 74 -9.74 -6.32 -19.14
N ARG A 75 -10.98 -6.38 -19.67
CA ARG A 75 -12.07 -7.21 -19.11
C ARG A 75 -11.69 -8.68 -19.15
N ASP A 76 -11.21 -9.16 -20.29
CA ASP A 76 -10.95 -10.57 -20.50
C ASP A 76 -9.74 -11.03 -19.66
N ARG A 77 -8.69 -10.21 -19.57
CA ARG A 77 -7.58 -10.44 -18.63
C ARG A 77 -8.05 -10.45 -17.18
N GLY A 78 -8.88 -9.49 -16.79
CA GLY A 78 -9.44 -9.44 -15.43
C GLY A 78 -10.29 -10.66 -15.08
N ALA A 79 -11.05 -11.17 -16.05
CA ALA A 79 -11.84 -12.40 -15.88
C ALA A 79 -10.92 -13.62 -15.71
N LEU A 80 -9.87 -13.75 -16.53
CA LEU A 80 -8.89 -14.83 -16.40
C LEU A 80 -8.13 -14.78 -15.07
N GLU A 81 -7.71 -13.59 -14.63
CA GLU A 81 -7.08 -13.42 -13.32
C GLU A 81 -8.03 -13.77 -12.18
N ALA A 82 -9.30 -13.39 -12.28
CA ALA A 82 -10.31 -13.72 -11.26
C ALA A 82 -10.56 -15.24 -11.19
N LEU A 83 -10.64 -15.92 -12.34
CA LEU A 83 -10.81 -17.37 -12.41
C LEU A 83 -9.55 -18.15 -12.02
N GLY A 84 -8.36 -17.60 -12.29
CA GLY A 84 -7.08 -18.21 -11.95
C GLY A 84 -6.67 -18.05 -10.49
N ARG A 85 -7.31 -17.16 -9.73
CA ARG A 85 -7.11 -17.07 -8.28
C ARG A 85 -7.74 -18.28 -7.61
N SER A 86 -6.94 -19.05 -6.87
CA SER A 86 -7.45 -20.12 -6.02
C SER A 86 -8.48 -19.54 -5.04
N SER A 87 -9.67 -20.13 -5.00
CA SER A 87 -10.69 -19.75 -4.02
C SER A 87 -10.16 -20.02 -2.61
N GLY A 88 -9.91 -18.97 -1.82
CA GLY A 88 -9.39 -19.09 -0.46
C GLY A 88 -8.57 -17.89 -0.01
N ALA A 89 -8.29 -17.83 1.29
CA ALA A 89 -7.34 -16.88 1.84
C ALA A 89 -5.95 -17.11 1.23
N ALA A 90 -5.20 -16.02 1.01
CA ALA A 90 -3.83 -16.13 0.51
C ALA A 90 -3.01 -17.06 1.43
N PRO A 91 -2.16 -17.93 0.87
CA PRO A 91 -1.33 -18.80 1.69
C PRO A 91 -0.44 -17.95 2.59
N ALA A 92 -0.39 -18.31 3.88
CA ALA A 92 0.40 -17.57 4.85
C ALA A 92 1.85 -17.45 4.39
N THR A 93 2.39 -16.24 4.47
CA THR A 93 3.77 -15.96 4.05
C THR A 93 4.76 -16.73 4.94
N ALA A 94 5.99 -16.95 4.45
CA ALA A 94 7.04 -17.59 5.26
C ALA A 94 7.27 -16.83 6.59
N ALA A 95 7.19 -15.50 6.54
CA ALA A 95 7.29 -14.64 7.72
C ALA A 95 6.15 -14.87 8.72
N GLU A 96 4.91 -15.03 8.25
CA GLU A 96 3.76 -15.33 9.10
C GLU A 96 3.87 -16.71 9.77
N LYS A 97 4.40 -17.70 9.06
CA LYS A 97 4.65 -19.04 9.62
C LYS A 97 5.72 -19.01 10.71
N GLU A 98 6.83 -18.32 10.46
CA GLU A 98 7.89 -18.16 11.47
C GLU A 98 7.39 -17.33 12.66
N ALA A 99 6.60 -16.28 12.44
CA ALA A 99 5.99 -15.52 13.54
C ALA A 99 5.07 -16.40 14.41
N ALA A 100 4.27 -17.28 13.80
CA ALA A 100 3.43 -18.21 14.54
C ALA A 100 4.27 -19.23 15.33
N ARG A 101 5.36 -19.75 14.74
CA ARG A 101 6.29 -20.66 15.42
C ARG A 101 6.96 -19.98 16.61
N LEU A 102 7.51 -18.79 16.41
CA LEU A 102 8.20 -18.02 17.46
C LEU A 102 7.26 -17.66 18.61
N ARG A 103 6.00 -17.31 18.33
CA ARG A 103 5.00 -17.04 19.39
C ARG A 103 4.75 -18.26 20.26
N ARG A 104 4.54 -19.44 19.67
CA ARG A 104 4.35 -20.70 20.41
C ARG A 104 5.55 -21.03 21.28
N GLU A 105 6.75 -20.84 20.73
CA GLU A 105 7.98 -21.09 21.48
C GLU A 105 8.15 -20.09 22.63
N ASN A 106 7.82 -18.82 22.40
CA ASN A 106 7.86 -17.80 23.43
C ASN A 106 6.87 -18.10 24.57
N GLU A 107 5.66 -18.52 24.25
CA GLU A 107 4.65 -18.95 25.23
C GLU A 107 5.14 -20.15 26.06
N ARG A 108 5.72 -21.17 25.39
CA ARG A 108 6.30 -22.35 26.05
C ARG A 108 7.41 -21.96 27.03
N LEU A 109 8.39 -21.19 26.55
CA LEU A 109 9.53 -20.75 27.36
C LEU A 109 9.10 -19.86 28.52
N THR A 110 8.08 -19.02 28.32
CA THR A 110 7.53 -18.18 29.40
C THR A 110 6.91 -19.04 30.50
N GLY A 111 6.17 -20.11 30.14
CA GLY A 111 5.63 -21.05 31.12
C GLY A 111 6.71 -21.82 31.90
N GLU A 112 7.80 -22.19 31.24
CA GLU A 112 8.96 -22.83 31.88
C GLU A 112 9.67 -21.89 32.86
N LEU A 113 9.85 -20.63 32.46
CA LEU A 113 10.42 -19.59 33.33
C LEU A 113 9.56 -19.34 34.56
N ASP A 114 8.24 -19.28 34.42
CA ASP A 114 7.32 -19.11 35.56
C ASP A 114 7.37 -20.30 36.52
N THR A 115 7.52 -21.51 35.99
CA THR A 115 7.70 -22.71 36.81
C THR A 115 9.02 -22.65 37.59
N ALA A 116 10.12 -22.31 36.91
CA ALA A 116 11.43 -22.16 37.54
C ALA A 116 11.41 -21.07 38.65
N ARG A 117 10.77 -19.93 38.38
CA ARG A 117 10.60 -18.85 39.37
C ARG A 117 9.85 -19.31 40.61
N LYS A 118 8.77 -20.09 40.46
CA LYS A 118 8.04 -20.65 41.60
C LYS A 118 8.88 -21.61 42.43
N VAL A 119 9.70 -22.44 41.79
CA VAL A 119 10.62 -23.34 42.50
C VAL A 119 11.62 -22.53 43.35
N ILE A 120 12.23 -21.49 42.76
CA ILE A 120 13.15 -20.60 43.46
C ILE A 120 12.46 -19.92 44.65
N GLU A 121 11.23 -19.44 44.47
CA GLU A 121 10.44 -18.83 45.54
C GLU A 121 10.18 -19.79 46.70
N ILE A 122 9.78 -21.03 46.41
CA ILE A 122 9.53 -22.07 47.42
C ILE A 122 10.84 -22.40 48.18
N GLN A 123 11.95 -22.56 47.46
CA GLN A 123 13.26 -22.81 48.07
C GLN A 123 13.68 -21.67 49.01
N GLY A 124 13.48 -20.42 48.59
CA GLY A 124 13.75 -19.24 49.43
C GLY A 124 12.90 -19.23 50.70
N LYS A 125 11.59 -19.50 50.59
CA LYS A 125 10.69 -19.59 51.75
C LYS A 125 11.08 -20.71 52.71
N LEU A 126 11.44 -21.88 52.17
CA LEU A 126 11.89 -23.01 52.99
C LEU A 126 13.17 -22.68 53.76
N SER A 127 14.16 -22.06 53.11
CA SER A 127 15.40 -21.62 53.76
C SER A 127 15.09 -20.66 54.91
N ALA A 128 14.23 -19.66 54.68
CA ALA A 128 13.85 -18.70 55.72
C ALA A 128 13.15 -19.35 56.92
N LEU A 129 12.30 -20.35 56.69
CA LEU A 129 11.65 -21.11 57.77
C LEU A 129 12.68 -21.93 58.57
N LEU A 130 13.63 -22.58 57.89
CA LEU A 130 14.69 -23.34 58.57
C LEU A 130 15.60 -22.44 59.42
N ASP A 131 15.92 -21.23 58.95
CA ASP A 131 16.67 -20.23 59.73
C ASP A 131 15.90 -19.78 60.98
N GLN A 132 14.58 -19.60 60.87
CA GLN A 132 13.72 -19.28 62.02
C GLN A 132 13.72 -20.40 63.06
N PHE A 133 13.54 -21.65 62.66
CA PHE A 133 13.59 -22.79 63.59
C PHE A 133 14.96 -22.94 64.26
N SER A 134 16.05 -22.72 63.52
CA SER A 134 17.40 -22.76 64.07
C SER A 134 17.62 -21.65 65.10
N THR A 135 17.18 -20.43 64.80
CA THR A 135 17.32 -19.27 65.71
C THR A 135 16.45 -19.42 66.96
N ASP A 136 15.22 -19.93 66.83
CA ASP A 136 14.31 -20.17 67.96
C ASP A 136 14.85 -21.28 68.89
N SER A 137 15.42 -22.34 68.32
CA SER A 137 16.08 -23.40 69.10
C SER A 137 17.29 -22.88 69.87
N ALA A 138 18.08 -21.97 69.29
CA ALA A 138 19.23 -21.35 69.96
C ALA A 138 18.78 -20.48 71.15
N LYS A 139 17.72 -19.67 70.99
CA LYS A 139 17.16 -18.86 72.09
C LYS A 139 16.62 -19.69 73.25
N LYS A 140 15.91 -20.79 72.95
CA LYS A 140 15.33 -21.67 73.97
C LYS A 140 16.38 -22.41 74.82
N THR A 141 17.60 -22.54 74.32
CA THR A 141 18.70 -23.19 75.04
C THR A 141 19.41 -22.23 76.01
N ASP A 142 19.27 -20.92 75.80
CA ASP A 142 19.89 -19.85 76.62
C ASP A 142 19.00 -19.42 77.80
N GLU A 143 17.72 -19.81 77.81
CA GLU A 143 16.74 -19.53 78.87
C GLU A 143 16.58 -20.66 79.92
N ARG A 144 17.47 -21.67 79.92
CA ARG A 144 17.46 -22.82 80.85
C ARG A 144 18.70 -22.85 81.74
#